data_AF-A0A752IUA1-F1
#
_entry.id   AF-A0A752IUA1-F1
#
_cell.length_a   1.000
_cell.length_b   1.000
_cell.length_c   1.000
_cell.angle_alpha   90.00
_cell.angle_beta   90.00
_cell.angle_gamma   90.00
#
_symmetry.space_group_name_H-M   'P 1'
#
loop_
_entity.id
_entity.type
_entity.pdbx_description
1 polymer ?
#
loop_
_entity_poly.entity_id
_entity_poly.type
_entity_poly.pdbx_seq_one_letter_code
_entity_poly.pdbx_strand_id
1 'polypeptide(L)'
;MLSAFQLEKNRLTRLEVEESQTLIDAVWVDLVEPDDDERLRVQSELGQSLATRPELEDIEASARFFEDEDGLHIHSFFFFEDAEDHAGNSTVAFTIRDGRLFTLRERELPAFRLYRMRARSQAMVDGNAYELLLDLFETKIEQLADEIENIYSDLEKLSRVIMEGHQGDEYDEALSTLAELEDIGWKVRLCLMDTQRALNFLVRKARLPGGQLEQAREILRDIESLLPHNESLFQKVNFLMQAAMGFINIEQNRI
;
A
#
# COMPACT_ATOMS: atom_id res chain seq x y z
N MET A 1 -5.53 -16.96 7.88
CA MET A 1 -5.44 -17.58 6.54
C MET A 1 -4.02 -17.53 6.02
N LEU A 2 -3.39 -18.69 5.88
CA LEU A 2 -2.03 -18.89 5.38
C LEU A 2 -2.04 -19.34 3.91
N SER A 3 -1.21 -18.71 3.08
CA SER A 3 -0.91 -19.14 1.71
C SER A 3 0.60 -19.17 1.49
N ALA A 4 1.08 -20.19 0.75
CA ALA A 4 2.50 -20.33 0.45
C ALA A 4 2.72 -20.47 -1.06
N PHE A 5 3.85 -19.97 -1.54
CA PHE A 5 4.21 -19.99 -2.96
C PHE A 5 5.66 -20.45 -3.11
N GLN A 6 5.89 -21.32 -4.09
CA GLN A 6 7.21 -21.77 -4.51
C GLN A 6 7.55 -21.22 -5.89
N LEU A 7 8.83 -21.30 -6.26
CA LEU A 7 9.33 -20.82 -7.53
C LEU A 7 9.58 -21.97 -8.50
N GLU A 8 8.89 -21.97 -9.63
CA GLU A 8 9.10 -22.93 -10.73
C GLU A 8 9.47 -22.19 -12.01
N LYS A 9 10.74 -22.29 -12.44
CA LYS A 9 11.27 -21.56 -13.62
C LYS A 9 10.95 -20.05 -13.54
N ASN A 10 11.24 -19.47 -12.37
CA ASN A 10 10.94 -18.07 -12.02
C ASN A 10 9.45 -17.72 -12.03
N ARG A 11 8.53 -18.68 -11.97
CA ARG A 11 7.10 -18.42 -11.82
C ARG A 11 6.64 -18.79 -10.42
N LEU A 12 5.88 -17.91 -9.80
CA LEU A 12 5.24 -18.20 -8.51
C LEU A 12 4.10 -19.18 -8.73
N THR A 13 4.21 -20.34 -8.11
CA THR A 13 3.17 -21.36 -8.08
C THR A 13 2.69 -21.53 -6.65
N ARG A 14 1.37 -21.61 -6.47
CA ARG A 14 0.78 -21.76 -5.14
C ARG A 14 1.01 -23.19 -4.66
N LEU A 15 1.54 -23.34 -3.45
CA LEU A 15 1.61 -24.61 -2.76
C LEU A 15 0.22 -24.97 -2.21
N GLU A 16 -0.16 -26.24 -2.32
CA GLU A 16 -1.33 -26.75 -1.61
C GLU A 16 -1.00 -26.88 -0.14
N VAL A 17 -1.43 -25.89 0.65
CA VAL A 17 -1.15 -25.83 2.08
C VAL A 17 -2.13 -26.72 2.86
N GLU A 18 -2.17 -28.02 2.56
CA GLU A 18 -2.81 -29.00 3.44
C GLU A 18 -1.89 -29.31 4.63
N GLU A 19 -2.44 -29.86 5.73
CA GLU A 19 -1.69 -30.16 6.98
C GLU A 19 -0.48 -31.07 6.75
N SER A 20 -0.43 -31.82 5.64
CA SER A 20 0.66 -32.75 5.32
C SER A 20 1.79 -32.19 4.45
N GLN A 21 1.66 -30.96 3.92
CA GLN A 21 2.70 -30.35 3.07
C GLN A 21 3.61 -29.43 3.87
N THR A 22 4.91 -29.49 3.62
CA THR A 22 5.90 -28.65 4.31
C THR A 22 6.00 -27.27 3.67
N LEU A 23 6.25 -26.24 4.48
CA LEU A 23 6.45 -24.86 4.02
C LEU A 23 7.90 -24.61 3.54
N ILE A 24 8.79 -25.59 3.68
CA ILE A 24 10.23 -25.46 3.46
C ILE A 24 10.55 -25.01 2.02
N ASP A 25 9.78 -25.46 1.03
CA ASP A 25 10.03 -25.12 -0.38
C ASP A 25 9.44 -23.75 -0.79
N ALA A 26 8.70 -23.08 0.11
CA ALA A 26 8.12 -21.79 -0.17
C ALA A 26 9.19 -20.69 -0.26
N VAL A 27 9.12 -19.87 -1.31
CA VAL A 27 9.86 -18.59 -1.40
C VAL A 27 9.06 -17.44 -0.77
N TRP A 28 7.73 -17.60 -0.68
CA TRP A 28 6.83 -16.61 -0.11
C TRP A 28 5.76 -17.27 0.76
N VAL A 29 5.61 -16.79 1.99
CA VAL A 29 4.53 -17.14 2.91
C VAL A 29 3.71 -15.89 3.21
N ASP A 30 2.44 -15.89 2.78
CA ASP A 30 1.47 -14.79 2.95
C ASP A 30 0.43 -15.17 4.03
N LEU A 31 0.37 -14.37 5.09
CA LEU A 31 -0.52 -14.56 6.22
C LEU A 31 -1.51 -13.39 6.35
N VAL A 32 -2.78 -13.75 6.40
CA VAL A 32 -3.91 -12.80 6.52
C VAL A 32 -4.68 -13.14 7.77
N GLU A 33 -4.68 -12.23 8.74
CA GLU A 33 -5.30 -12.46 10.06
C GLU A 33 -5.01 -13.88 10.58
N PRO A 34 -3.74 -14.28 10.69
CA PRO A 34 -3.44 -15.66 11.02
C PRO A 34 -3.87 -15.99 12.45
N ASP A 35 -4.41 -17.19 12.62
CA ASP A 35 -4.67 -17.74 13.94
C ASP A 35 -3.38 -18.26 14.59
N ASP A 36 -3.48 -18.69 15.84
CA ASP A 36 -2.31 -19.15 16.61
C ASP A 36 -1.73 -20.45 16.04
N ASP A 37 -2.54 -21.30 15.41
CA ASP A 37 -2.09 -22.56 14.79
C ASP A 37 -1.26 -22.27 13.53
N GLU A 38 -1.70 -21.35 12.68
CA GLU A 38 -0.96 -20.89 11.50
C GLU A 38 0.36 -20.22 11.89
N ARG A 39 0.36 -19.39 12.95
CA ARG A 39 1.59 -18.77 13.47
C ARG A 39 2.57 -19.80 14.03
N LEU A 40 2.07 -20.75 14.82
CA LEU A 40 2.88 -21.83 15.38
C LEU A 40 3.47 -22.72 14.29
N ARG A 41 2.71 -22.97 13.21
CA ARG A 41 3.20 -23.71 12.05
C ARG A 41 4.39 -23.00 11.40
N VAL A 42 4.29 -21.70 11.12
CA VAL A 42 5.41 -20.92 10.56
C VAL A 42 6.63 -20.93 11.50
N GLN A 43 6.42 -20.75 12.80
CA GLN A 43 7.49 -20.80 13.79
C GLN A 43 8.19 -22.16 13.84
N SER A 44 7.43 -23.25 13.82
CA SER A 44 7.95 -24.62 13.98
C SER A 44 8.61 -25.15 12.71
N GLU A 45 8.06 -24.87 11.52
CA GLU A 45 8.58 -25.37 10.26
C GLU A 45 9.71 -24.51 9.69
N LEU A 46 9.64 -23.19 9.87
CA LEU A 46 10.56 -22.22 9.24
C LEU A 46 11.42 -21.44 10.23
N GLY A 47 11.19 -21.60 11.54
CA GLY A 47 11.94 -20.88 12.57
C GLY A 47 11.62 -19.39 12.63
N GLN A 48 10.54 -18.94 12.01
CA GLN A 48 10.22 -17.52 11.87
C GLN A 48 9.21 -17.06 12.92
N SER A 49 9.63 -16.13 13.78
CA SER A 49 8.71 -15.35 14.62
C SER A 49 8.02 -14.29 13.75
N LEU A 50 6.71 -14.11 13.95
CA LEU A 50 5.92 -13.10 13.26
C LEU A 50 5.56 -11.97 14.21
N ALA A 51 5.61 -10.73 13.72
CA ALA A 51 5.26 -9.54 14.49
C ALA A 51 3.88 -9.67 15.15
N THR A 52 3.74 -9.10 16.34
CA THR A 52 2.45 -9.06 17.06
C THR A 52 1.58 -7.93 16.53
N ARG A 53 0.25 -7.99 16.74
CA ARG A 53 -0.66 -6.91 16.29
C ARG A 53 -0.26 -5.52 16.84
N PRO A 54 0.07 -5.36 18.14
CA PRO A 54 0.51 -4.06 18.65
C PRO A 54 1.77 -3.49 17.97
N GLU A 55 2.71 -4.34 17.56
CA GLU A 55 3.92 -3.90 16.86
C GLU A 55 3.64 -3.33 15.45
N LEU A 56 2.50 -3.68 14.85
CA LEU A 56 2.09 -3.14 13.54
C LEU A 56 1.51 -1.72 13.63
N GLU A 57 1.15 -1.28 14.84
CA GLU A 57 0.64 0.07 15.13
C GLU A 57 1.76 1.08 15.35
N ASP A 58 2.98 0.62 15.67
CA ASP A 58 4.11 1.49 15.92
C ASP A 58 4.55 2.22 14.63
N ILE A 59 4.55 3.55 14.68
CA ILE A 59 4.91 4.41 13.54
C ILE A 59 6.38 4.83 13.52
N GLU A 60 7.12 4.50 14.57
CA GLU A 60 8.52 4.90 14.73
C GLU A 60 9.42 4.21 13.70
N ALA A 61 10.43 4.93 13.19
CA ALA A 61 11.34 4.38 12.18
C ALA A 61 12.02 3.08 12.64
N SER A 62 12.41 3.02 13.93
CA SER A 62 13.06 1.88 14.56
C SER A 62 12.14 0.68 14.76
N ALA A 63 10.82 0.89 14.83
CA ALA A 63 9.84 -0.17 14.96
C ALA A 63 9.34 -0.69 13.60
N ARG A 64 9.63 0.03 12.51
CA ARG A 64 9.17 -0.32 11.16
C ARG A 64 10.26 -0.79 10.22
N PHE A 65 11.48 -0.31 10.38
CA PHE A 65 12.58 -0.59 9.46
C PHE A 65 13.83 -0.97 10.26
N PHE A 66 14.05 -2.27 10.43
CA PHE A 66 15.12 -2.79 11.27
C PHE A 66 15.62 -4.16 10.82
N GLU A 67 16.75 -4.58 11.36
CA GLU A 67 17.31 -5.92 11.20
C GLU A 67 17.58 -6.49 12.59
N ASP A 68 17.20 -7.75 12.81
CA ASP A 68 17.49 -8.50 14.03
C ASP A 68 17.78 -9.98 13.72
N GLU A 69 17.66 -10.86 14.72
CA GLU A 69 17.89 -12.30 14.56
C GLU A 69 16.83 -13.02 13.70
N ASP A 70 15.66 -12.42 13.55
CA ASP A 70 14.54 -12.91 12.75
C ASP A 70 14.52 -12.36 11.32
N GLY A 71 15.50 -11.51 10.97
CA GLY A 71 15.81 -11.12 9.60
C GLY A 71 15.69 -9.62 9.34
N LEU A 72 15.38 -9.28 8.09
CA LEU A 72 15.16 -7.91 7.64
C LEU A 72 13.67 -7.59 7.70
N HIS A 73 13.29 -6.56 8.46
CA HIS A 73 11.89 -6.19 8.69
C HIS A 73 11.56 -4.85 8.05
N ILE A 74 10.46 -4.83 7.30
CA ILE A 74 9.89 -3.64 6.67
C ILE A 74 8.40 -3.63 6.95
N HIS A 75 7.93 -2.73 7.80
CA HIS A 75 6.50 -2.50 8.03
C HIS A 75 6.07 -1.34 7.16
N SER A 76 5.22 -1.59 6.16
CA SER A 76 4.80 -0.57 5.22
C SER A 76 3.29 -0.43 5.13
N PHE A 77 2.79 0.80 4.98
CA PHE A 77 1.40 1.05 4.69
C PHE A 77 1.03 0.57 3.29
N PHE A 78 -0.18 0.03 3.19
CA PHE A 78 -0.85 -0.31 1.95
C PHE A 78 -2.25 0.30 1.97
N PHE A 79 -2.58 0.99 0.89
CA PHE A 79 -3.86 1.65 0.70
C PHE A 79 -4.98 0.63 0.41
N PHE A 80 -6.18 0.90 0.91
CA PHE A 80 -7.39 0.14 0.62
C PHE A 80 -8.63 1.01 0.83
N GLU A 81 -9.77 0.55 0.34
CA GLU A 81 -11.10 1.07 0.69
C GLU A 81 -11.86 0.01 1.50
N ASP A 82 -12.55 0.41 2.55
CA ASP A 82 -13.36 -0.49 3.36
C ASP A 82 -14.72 -0.80 2.72
N ALA A 83 -15.59 -1.50 3.44
CA ALA A 83 -16.91 -1.91 2.93
C ALA A 83 -17.91 -0.74 2.79
N GLU A 84 -17.57 0.42 3.35
CA GLU A 84 -18.36 1.66 3.29
C GLU A 84 -17.71 2.69 2.35
N ASP A 85 -16.79 2.24 1.48
CA ASP A 85 -16.03 3.06 0.53
C ASP A 85 -15.15 4.14 1.20
N HIS A 86 -14.79 3.96 2.48
CA HIS A 86 -13.82 4.83 3.13
C HIS A 86 -12.39 4.36 2.87
N ALA A 87 -11.55 5.29 2.42
CA ALA A 87 -10.12 5.05 2.26
C ALA A 87 -9.46 4.66 3.59
N GLY A 88 -8.39 3.89 3.53
CA GLY A 88 -7.62 3.46 4.68
C GLY A 88 -6.19 3.08 4.33
N ASN A 89 -5.34 3.02 5.35
CA ASN A 89 -4.01 2.45 5.27
C ASN A 89 -3.92 1.30 6.26
N SER A 90 -3.49 0.12 5.81
CA SER A 90 -3.21 -1.04 6.66
C SER A 90 -1.72 -1.32 6.63
N THR A 91 -1.12 -1.47 7.81
CA THR A 91 0.28 -1.88 7.93
C THR A 91 0.43 -3.34 7.50
N VAL A 92 1.39 -3.59 6.62
CA VAL A 92 1.85 -4.92 6.26
C VAL A 92 3.27 -5.07 6.78
N ALA A 93 3.52 -6.12 7.59
CA ALA A 93 4.86 -6.50 7.99
C ALA A 93 5.46 -7.44 6.95
N PHE A 94 6.54 -6.99 6.32
CA PHE A 94 7.39 -7.81 5.45
C PHE A 94 8.61 -8.22 6.26
N THR A 95 8.92 -9.52 6.23
CA THR A 95 10.16 -10.05 6.79
C THR A 95 10.88 -10.87 5.74
N ILE A 96 12.17 -10.59 5.52
CA ILE A 96 13.03 -11.41 4.65
C ILE A 96 14.09 -12.11 5.49
N ARG A 97 14.10 -13.44 5.41
CA ARG A 97 15.07 -14.30 6.10
C ARG A 97 15.37 -15.53 5.26
N ASP A 98 16.64 -15.93 5.18
CA ASP A 98 17.10 -17.13 4.47
C ASP A 98 16.56 -17.26 3.03
N GLY A 99 16.43 -16.12 2.34
CA GLY A 99 15.94 -16.06 0.96
C GLY A 99 14.43 -16.22 0.79
N ARG A 100 13.65 -16.26 1.88
CA ARG A 100 12.19 -16.28 1.88
C ARG A 100 11.60 -14.93 2.27
N LEU A 101 10.45 -14.63 1.68
CA LEU A 101 9.61 -13.50 2.07
C LEU A 101 8.45 -13.98 2.94
N PHE A 102 8.21 -13.29 4.04
CA PHE A 102 7.01 -13.40 4.85
C PHE A 102 6.21 -12.11 4.73
N THR A 103 4.92 -12.20 4.49
CA THR A 103 4.00 -11.06 4.56
C THR A 103 2.93 -11.33 5.60
N LEU A 104 2.82 -10.46 6.58
CA LEU A 104 1.78 -10.50 7.61
C LEU A 104 0.89 -9.26 7.48
N ARG A 105 -0.42 -9.49 7.33
CA ARG A 105 -1.41 -8.43 7.13
C ARG A 105 -2.73 -8.73 7.84
N GLU A 106 -3.44 -7.66 8.18
CA GLU A 106 -4.71 -7.74 8.91
C GLU A 106 -5.93 -7.84 8.00
N ARG A 107 -5.76 -7.72 6.68
CA ARG A 107 -6.87 -7.76 5.73
C ARG A 107 -6.40 -8.10 4.33
N GLU A 108 -7.36 -8.41 3.47
CA GLU A 108 -7.15 -8.45 2.02
C GLU A 108 -6.86 -7.06 1.47
N LEU A 109 -5.87 -6.98 0.57
CA LEU A 109 -5.39 -5.73 0.00
C LEU A 109 -5.44 -5.79 -1.53
N PRO A 110 -5.89 -4.69 -2.20
CA PRO A 110 -5.95 -4.63 -3.66
C PRO A 110 -4.62 -4.98 -4.34
N ALA A 111 -3.49 -4.44 -3.84
CA ALA A 111 -2.16 -4.69 -4.41
C ALA A 111 -1.78 -6.18 -4.39
N PHE A 112 -2.02 -6.86 -3.26
CA PHE A 112 -1.74 -8.29 -3.11
C PHE A 112 -2.62 -9.13 -4.03
N ARG A 113 -3.90 -8.78 -4.18
CA ARG A 113 -4.82 -9.46 -5.09
C ARG A 113 -4.38 -9.29 -6.55
N LEU A 114 -4.01 -8.07 -6.95
CA LEU A 114 -3.55 -7.75 -8.30
C LEU A 114 -2.23 -8.47 -8.63
N TYR A 115 -1.25 -8.41 -7.72
CA TYR A 115 0.03 -9.10 -7.91
C TYR A 115 -0.15 -10.61 -8.03
N ARG A 116 -0.91 -11.25 -7.13
CA ARG A 116 -1.19 -12.70 -7.20
C ARG A 116 -1.90 -13.11 -8.48
N MET A 117 -2.75 -12.25 -9.05
CA MET A 117 -3.38 -12.50 -10.34
C MET A 117 -2.34 -12.50 -11.46
N ARG A 118 -1.46 -11.50 -11.52
CA ARG A 118 -0.40 -11.37 -12.55
C ARG A 118 0.65 -12.47 -12.44
N ALA A 119 1.05 -12.81 -11.21
CA ALA A 119 2.05 -13.83 -10.90
C ALA A 119 1.71 -15.23 -11.46
N ARG A 120 0.41 -15.51 -11.70
CA ARG A 120 -0.01 -16.78 -12.32
C ARG A 120 0.49 -16.94 -13.76
N SER A 121 0.65 -15.84 -14.49
CA SER A 121 1.03 -15.84 -15.91
C SER A 121 2.39 -15.20 -16.21
N GLN A 122 2.96 -14.48 -15.25
CA GLN A 122 4.21 -13.74 -15.39
C GLN A 122 5.37 -14.48 -14.71
N ALA A 123 6.54 -14.47 -15.35
CA ALA A 123 7.78 -14.93 -14.74
C ALA A 123 8.53 -13.74 -14.16
N MET A 124 9.14 -13.96 -13.00
CA MET A 124 10.13 -13.09 -12.37
C MET A 124 11.43 -13.12 -13.17
N VAL A 125 12.22 -12.06 -13.08
CA VAL A 125 13.51 -11.90 -13.73
C VAL A 125 14.57 -12.72 -12.98
N ASP A 126 14.80 -12.41 -11.70
CA ASP A 126 15.84 -13.01 -10.88
C ASP A 126 15.29 -14.12 -9.96
N GLY A 127 14.00 -14.06 -9.62
CA GLY A 127 13.30 -15.09 -8.86
C GLY A 127 13.69 -15.15 -7.39
N ASN A 128 13.70 -14.01 -6.69
CA ASN A 128 14.09 -13.95 -5.27
C ASN A 128 13.16 -13.10 -4.41
N ALA A 129 13.28 -13.23 -3.08
CA ALA A 129 12.43 -12.54 -2.10
C ALA A 129 12.50 -11.00 -2.18
N TYR A 130 13.65 -10.43 -2.58
CA TYR A 130 13.78 -8.97 -2.72
C TYR A 130 13.03 -8.47 -3.95
N GLU A 131 13.13 -9.18 -5.08
CA GLU A 131 12.33 -8.89 -6.27
C GLU A 131 10.84 -8.96 -5.94
N LEU A 132 10.41 -10.01 -5.25
CA LEU A 132 9.01 -10.16 -4.85
C LEU A 132 8.50 -9.01 -3.96
N LEU A 133 9.30 -8.57 -3.00
CA LEU A 133 8.96 -7.42 -2.16
C LEU A 133 8.81 -6.16 -3.01
N LEU A 134 9.73 -5.93 -3.94
CA LEU A 134 9.73 -4.75 -4.80
C LEU A 134 8.59 -4.79 -5.81
N ASP A 135 8.24 -5.95 -6.37
CA ASP A 135 7.09 -6.10 -7.26
C ASP A 135 5.76 -5.76 -6.54
N LEU A 136 5.64 -6.12 -5.26
CA LEU A 136 4.49 -5.72 -4.43
C LEU A 136 4.48 -4.20 -4.20
N PHE A 137 5.64 -3.56 -4.10
CA PHE A 137 5.74 -2.10 -4.01
C PHE A 137 5.44 -1.42 -5.34
N GLU A 138 5.89 -1.94 -6.48
CA GLU A 138 5.50 -1.45 -7.81
C GLU A 138 3.98 -1.50 -7.99
N THR A 139 3.37 -2.64 -7.67
CA THR A 139 1.92 -2.81 -7.75
C THR A 139 1.19 -1.82 -6.83
N LYS A 140 1.76 -1.52 -5.65
CA LYS A 140 1.23 -0.48 -4.75
C LYS A 140 1.34 0.90 -5.38
N ILE A 141 2.50 1.27 -5.94
CA ILE A 141 2.70 2.61 -6.54
C ILE A 141 1.81 2.81 -7.77
N GLU A 142 1.62 1.78 -8.59
CA GLU A 142 0.66 1.79 -9.71
C GLU A 142 -0.75 2.15 -9.21
N GLN A 143 -1.23 1.48 -8.17
CA GLN A 143 -2.55 1.76 -7.61
C GLN A 143 -2.65 3.17 -7.00
N LEU A 144 -1.61 3.64 -6.30
CA LEU A 144 -1.61 5.00 -5.76
C LEU A 144 -1.60 6.07 -6.86
N ALA A 145 -1.00 5.79 -8.02
CA ALA A 145 -1.07 6.66 -9.18
C ALA A 145 -2.49 6.71 -9.75
N ASP A 146 -3.15 5.54 -9.90
CA ASP A 146 -4.54 5.46 -10.33
C ASP A 146 -5.48 6.26 -9.41
N GLU A 147 -5.28 6.19 -8.08
CA GLU A 147 -6.07 6.99 -7.13
C GLU A 147 -5.88 8.50 -7.34
N ILE A 148 -4.64 8.94 -7.57
CA ILE A 148 -4.35 10.35 -7.87
C ILE A 148 -5.06 10.79 -9.17
N GLU A 149 -5.07 9.95 -10.20
CA GLU A 149 -5.75 10.21 -11.48
C GLU A 149 -7.28 10.32 -11.31
N ASN A 150 -7.87 9.44 -10.49
CA ASN A 150 -9.29 9.49 -10.15
C ASN A 150 -9.64 10.78 -9.42
N ILE A 151 -8.86 11.17 -8.41
CA ILE A 151 -9.07 12.43 -7.68
C ILE A 151 -9.02 13.62 -8.64
N TYR A 152 -8.06 13.69 -9.57
CA TYR A 152 -8.03 14.78 -10.56
C TYR A 152 -9.32 14.84 -11.38
N SER A 153 -9.78 13.69 -11.85
CA SER A 153 -10.98 13.59 -12.70
C SER A 153 -12.24 14.03 -11.98
N ASP A 154 -12.38 13.64 -10.71
CA ASP A 154 -13.55 13.98 -9.89
C ASP A 154 -13.50 15.43 -9.40
N LEU A 155 -12.30 15.93 -9.03
CA LEU A 155 -12.11 17.32 -8.64
C LEU A 155 -12.39 18.31 -9.78
N GLU A 156 -12.13 17.91 -11.04
CA GLU A 156 -12.49 18.70 -12.22
C GLU A 156 -14.01 18.81 -12.40
N LYS A 157 -14.76 17.71 -12.23
CA LYS A 157 -16.23 17.73 -12.26
C LYS A 157 -16.78 18.61 -11.13
N LEU A 158 -16.27 18.37 -9.92
CA LEU A 158 -16.66 19.07 -8.71
C LEU A 158 -16.38 20.58 -8.78
N SER A 159 -15.25 20.95 -9.39
CA SER A 159 -14.89 22.33 -9.62
C SER A 159 -15.92 23.08 -10.45
N ARG A 160 -16.70 22.43 -11.32
CA ARG A 160 -17.73 23.10 -12.13
C ARG A 160 -18.97 23.35 -11.29
N VAL A 161 -19.42 22.34 -10.55
CA VAL A 161 -20.59 22.43 -9.65
C VAL A 161 -20.41 23.56 -8.64
N ILE A 162 -19.25 23.62 -7.96
CA ILE A 162 -18.97 24.67 -6.96
C ILE A 162 -18.99 26.07 -7.58
N MET A 163 -18.53 26.21 -8.83
CA MET A 163 -18.41 27.51 -9.51
C MET A 163 -19.73 28.00 -10.12
N GLU A 164 -20.70 27.11 -10.35
CA GLU A 164 -22.07 27.52 -10.71
C GLU A 164 -22.73 28.28 -9.56
N GLY A 165 -22.35 27.98 -8.31
CA GLY A 165 -22.68 28.80 -7.14
C GLY A 165 -24.17 28.84 -6.78
N HIS A 166 -24.98 27.96 -7.35
CA HIS A 166 -26.38 27.77 -6.98
C HIS A 166 -26.45 26.84 -5.77
N GLN A 167 -26.97 27.35 -4.65
CA GLN A 167 -27.16 26.53 -3.45
C GLN A 167 -28.33 25.56 -3.64
N GLY A 168 -28.14 24.32 -3.18
CA GLY A 168 -29.11 23.22 -3.25
C GLY A 168 -28.44 21.90 -2.90
N ASP A 169 -29.19 20.79 -3.00
CA ASP A 169 -28.71 19.45 -2.63
C ASP A 169 -27.39 19.07 -3.33
N GLU A 170 -27.24 19.42 -4.62
CA GLU A 170 -26.01 19.19 -5.40
C GLU A 170 -24.78 19.92 -4.83
N TYR A 171 -24.99 21.06 -4.15
CA TYR A 171 -23.91 21.84 -3.54
C TYR A 171 -23.44 21.22 -2.21
N ASP A 172 -24.36 20.68 -1.43
CA ASP A 172 -24.06 19.98 -0.18
C ASP A 172 -23.37 18.64 -0.45
N GLU A 173 -23.82 17.91 -1.48
CA GLU A 173 -23.15 16.71 -1.99
C GLU A 173 -21.73 17.05 -2.46
N ALA A 174 -21.57 18.15 -3.22
CA ALA A 174 -20.27 18.61 -3.66
C ALA A 174 -19.28 18.87 -2.50
N LEU A 175 -19.74 19.48 -1.40
CA LEU A 175 -18.88 19.70 -0.23
C LEU A 175 -18.48 18.40 0.47
N SER A 176 -19.39 17.42 0.50
CA SER A 176 -19.12 16.10 1.08
C SER A 176 -18.08 15.35 0.26
N THR A 177 -18.25 15.30 -1.07
CA THR A 177 -17.27 14.72 -2.00
C THR A 177 -15.91 15.43 -1.91
N LEU A 178 -15.89 16.76 -1.71
CA LEU A 178 -14.63 17.50 -1.56
C LEU A 178 -13.82 17.01 -0.35
N ALA A 179 -14.50 16.73 0.77
CA ALA A 179 -13.87 16.20 1.98
C ALA A 179 -13.38 14.75 1.79
N GLU A 180 -14.16 13.92 1.09
CA GLU A 180 -13.77 12.55 0.75
C GLU A 180 -12.51 12.52 -0.12
N LEU A 181 -12.46 13.34 -1.18
CA LEU A 181 -11.29 13.45 -2.06
C LEU A 181 -10.04 13.96 -1.32
N GLU A 182 -10.20 14.85 -0.34
CA GLU A 182 -9.10 15.31 0.52
C GLU A 182 -8.55 14.16 1.38
N ASP A 183 -9.43 13.37 1.99
CA ASP A 183 -9.06 12.25 2.85
C ASP A 183 -8.37 11.12 2.06
N ILE A 184 -8.86 10.78 0.86
CA ILE A 184 -8.20 9.84 -0.05
C ILE A 184 -6.79 10.36 -0.38
N GLY A 185 -6.67 11.62 -0.82
CA GLY A 185 -5.39 12.24 -1.14
C GLY A 185 -4.41 12.22 0.05
N TRP A 186 -4.90 12.48 1.27
CA TRP A 186 -4.13 12.42 2.50
C TRP A 186 -3.60 11.01 2.80
N LYS A 187 -4.45 9.99 2.70
CA LYS A 187 -4.06 8.59 2.92
C LYS A 187 -3.09 8.08 1.86
N VAL A 188 -3.27 8.48 0.60
CA VAL A 188 -2.31 8.21 -0.48
C VAL A 188 -0.95 8.83 -0.15
N ARG A 189 -0.90 10.07 0.33
CA ARG A 189 0.37 10.73 0.70
C ARG A 189 1.10 9.99 1.82
N LEU A 190 0.37 9.57 2.85
CA LEU A 190 0.95 8.78 3.95
C LEU A 190 1.57 7.48 3.43
N CYS A 191 0.87 6.80 2.53
CA CYS A 191 1.32 5.56 1.91
C CYS A 191 2.60 5.78 1.06
N LEU A 192 2.64 6.84 0.24
CA LEU A 192 3.82 7.23 -0.55
C LEU A 192 5.03 7.55 0.33
N MET A 193 4.84 8.40 1.35
CA MET A 193 5.93 8.82 2.25
C MET A 193 6.50 7.66 3.05
N ASP A 194 5.65 6.76 3.53
CA ASP A 194 6.08 5.56 4.24
C ASP A 194 6.87 4.61 3.33
N THR A 195 6.37 4.38 2.11
CA THR A 195 7.06 3.55 1.10
C THR A 195 8.42 4.15 0.73
N GLN A 196 8.52 5.48 0.61
CA GLN A 196 9.78 6.18 0.37
C GLN A 196 10.79 5.91 1.49
N ARG A 197 10.35 5.89 2.76
CA ARG A 197 11.22 5.57 3.91
C ARG A 197 11.68 4.12 3.89
N ALA A 198 10.76 3.19 3.59
CA ALA A 198 11.07 1.76 3.46
C ALA A 198 12.13 1.50 2.38
N LEU A 199 11.96 2.06 1.18
CA LEU A 199 12.92 1.92 0.07
C LEU A 199 14.26 2.56 0.38
N ASN A 200 14.28 3.76 0.97
CA ASN A 200 15.53 4.39 1.39
C ASN A 200 16.29 3.60 2.46
N PHE A 201 15.57 2.89 3.34
CA PHE A 201 16.18 1.96 4.26
C PHE A 201 16.76 0.74 3.53
N LEU A 202 15.98 0.10 2.65
CA LEU A 202 16.41 -1.06 1.85
C LEU A 202 17.68 -0.77 1.04
N VAL A 203 17.71 0.35 0.31
CA VAL A 203 18.86 0.76 -0.52
C VAL A 203 20.13 0.95 0.32
N ARG A 204 20.01 1.35 1.59
CA ARG A 204 21.15 1.60 2.49
C ARG A 204 21.58 0.38 3.28
N LYS A 205 20.66 -0.52 3.62
CA LYS A 205 20.88 -1.62 4.57
C LYS A 205 20.95 -2.98 3.90
N ALA A 206 19.99 -3.29 3.04
CA ALA A 206 19.96 -4.57 2.36
C ALA A 206 21.07 -4.65 1.30
N ARG A 207 21.73 -5.81 1.21
CA ARG A 207 22.64 -6.13 0.11
C ARG A 207 21.83 -6.54 -1.13
N LEU A 208 21.06 -5.60 -1.67
CA LEU A 208 20.23 -5.83 -2.84
C LEU A 208 21.09 -6.26 -4.03
N PRO A 209 20.69 -7.29 -4.80
CA PRO A 209 21.31 -7.56 -6.09
C PRO A 209 21.14 -6.37 -7.04
N GLY A 210 22.02 -6.27 -8.04
CA GLY A 210 22.07 -5.08 -8.92
C GLY A 210 20.76 -4.78 -9.64
N GLY A 211 20.00 -5.81 -10.03
CA GLY A 211 18.66 -5.66 -10.64
C GLY A 211 17.68 -5.01 -9.67
N GLN A 212 17.54 -5.57 -8.46
CA GLN A 212 16.65 -5.05 -7.43
C GLN A 212 17.06 -3.65 -6.92
N LEU A 213 18.35 -3.32 -6.95
CA LEU A 213 18.79 -1.96 -6.61
C LEU A 213 18.29 -0.94 -7.62
N GLU A 214 18.30 -1.26 -8.92
CA GLU A 214 17.77 -0.38 -9.96
C GLU A 214 16.24 -0.32 -9.89
N GLN A 215 15.58 -1.46 -9.68
CA GLN A 215 14.13 -1.56 -9.45
C GLN A 215 13.70 -0.64 -8.28
N ALA A 216 14.36 -0.73 -7.13
CA ALA A 216 14.08 0.13 -5.98
C ALA A 216 14.26 1.63 -6.29
N ARG A 217 15.24 2.00 -7.14
CA ARG A 217 15.45 3.39 -7.57
C ARG A 217 14.41 3.88 -8.56
N GLU A 218 13.84 2.99 -9.36
CA GLU A 218 12.73 3.31 -10.26
C GLU A 218 11.49 3.64 -9.42
N ILE A 219 11.13 2.78 -8.47
CA ILE A 219 10.00 3.03 -7.55
C ILE A 219 10.21 4.34 -6.76
N LEU A 220 11.43 4.63 -6.29
CA LEU A 220 11.72 5.91 -5.63
C LEU A 220 11.50 7.12 -6.55
N ARG A 221 11.87 7.02 -7.83
CA ARG A 221 11.64 8.08 -8.82
C ARG A 221 10.15 8.28 -9.09
N ASP A 222 9.38 7.20 -9.17
CA ASP A 222 7.93 7.28 -9.32
C ASP A 222 7.29 7.98 -8.12
N ILE A 223 7.68 7.63 -6.90
CA ILE A 223 7.22 8.33 -5.69
C ILE A 223 7.58 9.82 -5.74
N GLU A 224 8.81 10.17 -6.13
CA GLU A 224 9.23 11.57 -6.28
C GLU A 224 8.39 12.34 -7.31
N SER A 225 7.88 11.66 -8.34
CA SER A 225 6.99 12.24 -9.36
C SER A 225 5.54 12.38 -8.89
N LEU A 226 5.03 11.47 -8.06
CA LEU A 226 3.64 11.44 -7.58
C LEU A 226 3.39 12.41 -6.42
N LEU A 227 4.39 12.62 -5.55
CA LEU A 227 4.26 13.52 -4.39
C LEU A 227 3.87 14.98 -4.78
N PRO A 228 4.45 15.59 -5.83
CA PRO A 228 4.01 16.90 -6.32
C PRO A 228 2.54 16.94 -6.78
N HIS A 229 2.04 15.87 -7.42
CA HIS A 229 0.63 15.79 -7.81
C HIS A 229 -0.27 15.84 -6.58
N ASN A 230 0.08 15.05 -5.57
CA ASN A 230 -0.67 15.01 -4.31
C ASN A 230 -0.71 16.38 -3.60
N GLU A 231 0.40 17.12 -3.58
CA GLU A 231 0.42 18.50 -3.04
C GLU A 231 -0.43 19.48 -3.86
N SER A 232 -0.42 19.34 -5.19
CA SER A 232 -1.25 20.15 -6.09
C SER A 232 -2.75 19.92 -5.85
N LEU A 233 -3.15 18.69 -5.55
CA LEU A 233 -4.54 18.35 -5.21
C LEU A 233 -4.99 19.08 -3.93
N PHE A 234 -4.19 19.10 -2.86
CA PHE A 234 -4.54 19.84 -1.64
C PHE A 234 -4.73 21.34 -1.89
N GLN A 235 -3.90 21.94 -2.74
CA GLN A 235 -4.07 23.36 -3.10
C GLN A 235 -5.40 23.60 -3.81
N LYS A 236 -5.79 22.71 -4.74
CA LYS A 236 -7.05 22.80 -5.47
C LYS A 236 -8.27 22.56 -4.57
N VAL A 237 -8.22 21.55 -3.70
CA VAL A 237 -9.24 21.26 -2.68
C VAL A 237 -9.44 22.47 -1.77
N ASN A 238 -8.36 23.04 -1.22
CA ASN A 238 -8.43 24.23 -0.36
C ASN A 238 -9.03 25.43 -1.10
N PHE A 239 -8.61 25.67 -2.34
CA PHE A 239 -9.18 26.74 -3.15
C PHE A 239 -10.69 26.56 -3.35
N LEU A 240 -11.14 25.35 -3.69
CA LEU A 240 -12.55 25.05 -3.91
C LEU A 240 -13.38 25.21 -2.62
N MET A 241 -12.86 24.76 -1.48
CA MET A 241 -13.51 24.97 -0.17
C MET A 241 -13.68 26.47 0.15
N GLN A 242 -12.65 27.28 -0.09
CA GLN A 242 -12.73 28.74 0.11
C GLN A 242 -13.72 29.42 -0.85
N ALA A 243 -13.71 29.02 -2.13
CA ALA A 243 -14.66 29.50 -3.11
C ALA A 243 -16.10 29.16 -2.69
N ALA A 244 -16.31 27.94 -2.20
CA ALA A 244 -17.62 27.48 -1.77
C ALA A 244 -18.18 28.29 -0.59
N MET A 245 -17.37 28.52 0.43
CA MET A 245 -17.74 29.44 1.53
C MET A 245 -18.05 30.85 1.04
N GLY A 246 -17.34 31.34 0.03
CA GLY A 246 -17.61 32.62 -0.61
C GLY A 246 -19.01 32.69 -1.22
N PHE A 247 -19.40 31.68 -2.00
CA PHE A 247 -20.75 31.59 -2.58
C PHE A 247 -21.83 31.46 -1.51
N ILE A 248 -21.58 30.67 -0.46
CA ILE A 248 -22.51 30.53 0.68
C ILE A 248 -22.78 31.89 1.32
N ASN A 249 -21.74 32.69 1.58
CA ASN A 249 -21.90 34.02 2.15
C ASN A 249 -22.66 34.97 1.21
N ILE A 250 -22.46 34.88 -0.11
CA ILE A 250 -23.19 35.70 -1.09
C ILE A 250 -24.68 35.37 -1.06
N GLU A 251 -25.03 34.08 -1.02
CA GLU A 251 -26.43 33.66 -1.01
C GLU A 251 -27.11 34.00 0.32
N GLN A 252 -26.42 33.82 1.45
CA GLN A 252 -26.92 34.27 2.76
C GLN A 252 -27.20 35.78 2.81
N ASN A 253 -26.41 36.60 2.13
CA ASN A 253 -26.65 38.06 2.05
C ASN A 253 -27.81 38.44 1.12
N ARG A 254 -28.29 37.53 0.26
CA ARG A 254 -29.45 37.76 -0.62
C ARG A 254 -30.79 37.45 0.06
N ILE A 255 -30.79 36.62 1.10
CA ILE A 255 -31.94 36.24 1.93
C ILE A 255 -32.22 37.32 2.97
#